data_AF-A0A527FUA6-F1
#
_entry.id   AF-A0A527FUA6-F1
#
_cell.length_a   1.000
_cell.length_b   1.000
_cell.length_c   1.000
_cell.angle_alpha   90.00
_cell.angle_beta   90.00
_cell.angle_gamma   90.00
#
_symmetry.space_group_name_H-M   'P 1'
#
loop_
_entity.id
_entity.type
_entity.pdbx_description
1 polymer ?
#
loop_
_entity_poly.entity_id
_entity_poly.type
_entity_poly.pdbx_seq_one_letter_code
_entity_poly.pdbx_strand_id
1 'polypeptide(L)'
;HGLDINRDGVRRSGYELLSYPDVDVAWLAGVDPRFAAIDGKTAERLETEAKYSVYLDRQKTDVAQIRHEESRLIPETVDFAGVPG
;
A
#
# COMPACT_ATOMS: atom_id res chain seq x y z
N HIS A 1 10.86 19.14 -3.77
CA HIS A 1 11.50 17.80 -3.71
C HIS A 1 11.32 16.93 -4.97
N GLY A 2 10.93 17.48 -6.13
CA GLY A 2 11.17 16.85 -7.44
C GLY A 2 10.70 15.41 -7.65
N LEU A 3 9.66 14.95 -6.96
CA LEU A 3 9.22 13.56 -7.02
C LEU A 3 8.27 13.34 -8.20
N ASP A 4 8.58 12.36 -9.06
CA ASP A 4 7.67 11.92 -10.12
C ASP A 4 6.69 10.88 -9.56
N ILE A 5 5.67 11.39 -8.85
CA ILE A 5 4.55 10.60 -8.35
C ILE A 5 3.26 11.09 -8.97
N ASN A 6 2.31 10.16 -9.11
CA ASN A 6 0.98 10.48 -9.59
C ASN A 6 0.33 11.51 -8.64
N ARG A 7 -0.02 12.68 -9.17
CA ARG A 7 -0.63 13.78 -8.40
C ARG A 7 -2.14 13.60 -8.29
N ASP A 8 -2.52 12.40 -7.90
CA ASP A 8 -3.90 11.91 -7.76
C ASP A 8 -4.57 12.34 -6.44
N GLY A 9 -3.85 13.06 -5.58
CA GLY A 9 -4.33 13.49 -4.26
C GLY A 9 -4.36 12.36 -3.23
N VAL A 10 -3.86 11.16 -3.57
CA VAL A 10 -3.79 10.03 -2.64
C VAL A 10 -2.73 10.30 -1.59
N ARG A 11 -3.14 10.19 -0.32
CA ARG A 11 -2.21 10.27 0.82
C ARG A 11 -1.36 9.01 0.84
N ARG A 12 -0.04 9.21 0.87
CA ARG A 12 0.96 8.14 0.97
C ARG A 12 1.80 8.38 2.23
N SER A 13 2.05 7.31 2.98
CA SER A 13 2.98 7.28 4.10
C SER A 13 4.43 7.39 3.62
N GLY A 14 5.33 7.79 4.52
CA GLY A 14 6.77 7.82 4.22
C GLY A 14 7.30 6.45 3.76
N TYR A 15 6.78 5.36 4.33
CA TYR A 15 7.15 4.00 3.94
C TYR A 15 6.72 3.66 2.51
N GLU A 16 5.50 4.05 2.10
CA GLU A 16 5.05 3.89 0.71
C GLU A 16 5.89 4.74 -0.25
N LEU A 17 6.33 5.93 0.19
CA LEU A 17 7.23 6.76 -0.61
C LEU A 17 8.61 6.10 -0.82
N LEU A 18 9.14 5.35 0.15
CA LEU A 18 10.41 4.61 0.00
C LEU A 18 10.37 3.50 -1.05
N SER A 19 9.18 3.14 -1.54
CA SER A 19 9.06 2.19 -2.63
C SER A 19 9.42 2.76 -4.00
N TYR A 20 9.44 4.09 -4.13
CA TYR A 20 9.81 4.77 -5.36
C TYR A 20 11.33 4.79 -5.52
N PRO A 21 11.87 4.54 -6.72
CA PRO A 21 13.31 4.38 -6.93
C PRO A 21 14.12 5.63 -6.58
N ASP A 22 13.52 6.81 -6.69
CA ASP A 22 14.16 8.11 -6.41
C ASP A 22 13.91 8.62 -4.97
N VAL A 23 13.40 7.76 -4.08
CA VAL A 23 13.15 8.10 -2.66
C VAL A 23 14.00 7.23 -1.76
N ASP A 24 14.79 7.89 -0.92
CA ASP A 24 15.52 7.30 0.19
C ASP A 24 15.15 8.01 1.52
N VAL A 25 15.65 7.50 2.64
CA VAL A 25 15.38 8.11 3.95
C VAL A 25 15.97 9.52 4.05
N ALA A 26 17.06 9.81 3.34
CA ALA A 26 17.65 11.15 3.29
C ALA A 26 16.75 12.15 2.57
N TRP A 27 16.08 11.74 1.50
CA TRP A 27 15.08 12.52 0.80
C TRP A 27 13.88 12.81 1.71
N LEU A 28 13.41 11.81 2.45
CA LEU A 28 12.35 11.99 3.45
C LEU A 28 12.78 12.96 4.56
N ALA A 29 14.04 12.93 4.97
CA ALA A 29 14.59 13.88 5.94
C ALA A 29 14.56 15.33 5.43
N GLY A 30 14.63 15.53 4.12
CA GLY A 30 14.41 16.83 3.48
C GLY A 30 12.96 17.33 3.59
N VAL A 31 11.99 16.44 3.75
CA VAL A 31 10.56 16.76 3.93
C VAL A 31 10.22 16.93 5.42
N ASP A 32 10.70 16.00 6.26
CA ASP A 32 10.51 16.02 7.70
C ASP A 32 11.82 15.62 8.40
N PRO A 33 12.45 16.52 9.18
CA PRO A 33 13.73 16.26 9.83
C PRO A 33 13.74 15.04 10.77
N ARG A 34 12.59 14.53 11.22
CA ARG A 34 12.52 13.35 12.07
C ARG A 34 13.09 12.09 11.41
N PHE A 35 13.07 12.01 10.07
CA PHE A 35 13.68 10.89 9.36
C PHE A 35 15.22 10.90 9.45
N ALA A 36 15.85 12.05 9.70
CA ALA A 36 17.30 12.13 9.92
C ALA A 36 17.76 11.45 11.22
N ALA A 37 16.84 11.16 12.14
CA ALA A 37 17.13 10.45 13.38
C ALA A 37 17.21 8.92 13.20
N ILE A 38 16.84 8.40 12.02
CA ILE A 38 16.91 6.97 11.70
C ILE A 38 18.37 6.62 11.41
N ASP A 39 18.90 5.61 12.10
CA ASP A 39 20.26 5.14 11.87
C ASP A 39 20.40 4.47 10.50
N GLY A 40 21.61 4.49 9.93
CA GLY A 40 21.85 4.01 8.56
C GLY A 40 21.45 2.55 8.34
N LYS A 41 21.59 1.67 9.34
CA LYS A 41 21.22 0.25 9.20
C LYS A 41 19.71 0.08 9.17
N THR A 42 18.98 0.83 9.99
CA THR A 42 17.52 0.86 9.96
C THR A 42 17.02 1.49 8.66
N ALA A 43 17.64 2.57 8.19
CA ALA A 43 17.29 3.22 6.93
C ALA A 43 17.44 2.28 5.73
N GLU A 44 18.59 1.62 5.60
CA GLU A 44 18.87 0.65 4.53
C GLU A 44 17.84 -0.49 4.53
N ARG A 45 17.49 -0.98 5.72
CA ARG A 45 16.48 -2.03 5.87
C ARG A 45 15.10 -1.55 5.43
N LEU A 46 14.68 -0.35 5.85
CA LEU A 46 13.39 0.23 5.46
C LEU A 46 13.29 0.44 3.96
N GLU A 47 14.33 0.99 3.34
CA GLU A 47 14.41 1.19 1.88
C GLU A 47 14.32 -0.13 1.12
N THR A 48 15.03 -1.16 1.62
CA THR A 48 14.97 -2.50 1.04
C THR A 48 13.57 -3.09 1.17
N GLU A 49 13.00 -3.13 2.38
CA GLU A 49 11.68 -3.70 2.64
C GLU A 49 10.57 -2.97 1.86
N ALA A 50 10.62 -1.64 1.76
CA ALA A 50 9.64 -0.85 1.02
C ALA A 50 9.68 -1.10 -0.49
N LYS A 51 10.88 -1.26 -1.07
CA LYS A 51 11.03 -1.63 -2.49
C LYS A 51 10.39 -2.98 -2.79
N TYR A 52 10.47 -3.93 -1.85
CA TYR A 52 9.85 -5.25 -2.00
C TYR A 52 8.35 -5.26 -1.63
N SER A 53 7.86 -4.33 -0.80
CA SER A 53 6.46 -4.32 -0.35
C SER A 53 5.46 -4.05 -1.47
N VAL A 54 5.85 -3.32 -2.52
CA VAL A 54 5.02 -3.11 -3.73
C VAL A 54 4.64 -4.43 -4.40
N TYR A 55 5.54 -5.42 -4.36
CA TYR A 55 5.26 -6.75 -4.89
C TYR A 55 4.31 -7.55 -3.97
N LEU A 56 4.32 -7.28 -2.67
CA LEU A 56 3.47 -7.94 -1.66
C LEU A 56 2.04 -7.36 -1.62
N ASP A 57 1.87 -6.07 -1.87
CA ASP A 57 0.54 -5.42 -1.81
C ASP A 57 -0.37 -5.81 -2.98
N ARG A 58 0.20 -6.22 -4.12
CA ARG A 58 -0.59 -6.87 -5.18
C ARG A 58 -1.30 -8.13 -4.68
N GLN A 59 -0.67 -8.95 -3.84
CA GLN A 59 -1.30 -10.14 -3.27
C GLN A 59 -2.37 -9.82 -2.21
N LYS A 60 -2.23 -8.70 -1.48
CA LYS A 60 -3.20 -8.32 -0.44
C LYS A 60 -4.50 -7.76 -0.99
N THR A 61 -4.47 -7.10 -2.14
CA THR A 61 -5.68 -6.55 -2.78
C THR A 61 -6.63 -7.68 -3.18
N ASP A 62 -6.09 -8.79 -3.70
CA ASP A 62 -6.86 -9.99 -4.04
C ASP A 62 -7.50 -10.63 -2.80
N VAL A 63 -6.77 -10.72 -1.68
CA VAL A 63 -7.28 -11.28 -0.42
C VAL A 63 -8.40 -10.42 0.18
N ALA A 64 -8.34 -9.10 0.02
CA ALA A 64 -9.40 -8.21 0.48
C ALA A 64 -10.69 -8.37 -0.36
N GLN A 65 -10.57 -8.58 -1.67
CA GLN A 65 -11.72 -8.88 -2.53
C GLN A 65 -12.34 -10.24 -2.20
N ILE A 66 -11.52 -11.29 -2.02
CA ILE A 66 -11.99 -12.63 -1.63
C ILE A 66 -12.71 -12.58 -0.28
N ARG A 67 -12.17 -11.88 0.73
CA ARG A 67 -12.84 -11.73 2.03
C ARG A 67 -14.15 -10.95 1.95
N HIS A 68 -14.24 -9.96 1.05
CA HIS A 68 -15.49 -9.23 0.82
C HIS A 68 -16.55 -10.14 0.19
N GLU A 69 -16.17 -10.99 -0.76
CA GLU A 69 -17.07 -11.97 -1.38
C GLU A 69 -17.49 -13.07 -0.39
N GLU A 70 -16.57 -13.60 0.42
CA GLU A 70 -16.89 -14.58 1.47
C GLU A 70 -17.78 -14.02 2.59
N SER A 71 -17.72 -12.70 2.83
CA SER A 71 -18.59 -12.03 3.81
C SER A 71 -20.02 -11.78 3.32
N ARG A 72 -20.30 -12.02 2.02
CA ARG A 72 -21.67 -11.98 1.51
C ARG A 72 -22.39 -13.28 1.90
N LEU A 73 -22.97 -13.26 3.10
CA LEU A 73 -24.01 -14.21 3.46
C LEU A 73 -25.17 -14.08 2.46
N ILE A 74 -25.52 -15.19 1.81
CA ILE A 74 -26.75 -15.31 1.03
C ILE A 74 -27.91 -15.01 2.00
N PRO A 75 -28.75 -14.01 1.73
CA PRO A 75 -29.92 -13.76 2.57
C PRO A 75 -30.76 -15.03 2.66
N GLU A 76 -31.17 -15.43 3.86
CA GLU A 76 -32.07 -16.60 4.05
C GLU A 76 -33.44 -16.42 3.36
N THR A 77 -33.71 -15.22 2.82
CA THR A 77 -34.92 -14.85 2.08
C THR A 77 -34.74 -14.84 0.55
N VAL A 78 -33.68 -15.46 -0.01
CA VAL A 78 -33.55 -15.57 -1.47
C VAL A 78 -34.62 -16.53 -1.99
N ASP A 79 -35.63 -15.96 -2.65
CA ASP A 79 -36.58 -16.69 -3.49
C ASP A 79 -35.88 -17.13 -4.77
N PHE A 80 -35.48 -18.40 -4.82
CA PHE A 80 -34.86 -19.04 -5.98
C PHE A 80 -35.83 -19.26 -7.16
N ALA A 81 -37.11 -18.92 -7.04
CA ALA A 81 -38.10 -19.13 -8.11
C ALA A 81 -38.01 -18.13 -9.27
N GLY A 82 -37.16 -17.09 -9.17
CA GLY A 82 -37.16 -15.95 -10.10
C GLY A 82 -35.88 -15.71 -10.91
N VAL A 83 -34.90 -16.62 -10.94
CA VAL A 83 -33.66 -16.43 -11.71
C VAL A 83 -33.82 -17.04 -13.12
N PRO A 84 -33.88 -16.23 -14.21
CA PRO A 84 -33.79 -16.75 -15.57
C PRO A 84 -32.33 -17.11 -15.90
N GLY A 85 -32.15 -18.26 -16.56
CA GLY A 85 -30.87 -18.69 -17.14
C GLY A 85 -30.55 -18.01 -18.46
#